data_AF-Q4G2R5-F1
#
_entry.id   AF-Q4G2R5-F1
#
_cell.length_a   1.000
_cell.length_b   1.000
_cell.length_c   1.000
_cell.angle_alpha   90.00
_cell.angle_beta   90.00
_cell.angle_gamma   90.00
#
_symmetry.space_group_name_H-M   'P 1'
#
loop_
_entity.id
_entity.type
_entity.pdbx_description
1 polymer ?
#
loop_
_entity_poly.entity_id
_entity_poly.type
_entity_poly.pdbx_seq_one_letter_code
_entity_poly.pdbx_strand_id
1 'polypeptide(L)' 'PLDSKTFLSRHSLDMKFSYCDERITELMGYEPEELLGRSIYEYYHALDSDHLTKTHHD' A
#
# COMPACT_ATOMS: atom_id res chain seq x y z
N PRO A 1 7.23 7.19 -18.58
CA PRO A 1 5.86 7.28 -18.03
C PRO A 1 5.54 6.00 -17.27
N LEU A 2 4.98 6.09 -16.06
CA LEU A 2 4.45 4.92 -15.37
C LEU A 2 3.35 4.31 -16.26
N ASP A 3 3.33 2.99 -16.41
CA ASP A 3 2.34 2.32 -17.23
C ASP A 3 0.92 2.48 -16.64
N SER A 4 -0.10 2.07 -17.39
CA SER A 4 -1.50 2.16 -16.94
C SER A 4 -1.86 1.14 -15.85
N LYS A 5 -0.90 0.37 -15.34
CA LYS A 5 -1.06 -0.64 -14.29
C LYS A 5 -0.24 -0.33 -13.04
N THR A 6 0.31 0.88 -12.98
CA THR A 6 1.16 1.34 -11.88
C THR A 6 0.55 2.57 -11.23
N PHE A 7 0.50 2.56 -9.90
CA PHE A 7 0.20 3.71 -9.04
C PHE A 7 1.38 4.01 -8.12
N LEU A 8 1.42 5.22 -7.58
CA LEU A 8 2.42 5.68 -6.61
C LEU A 8 1.81 5.81 -5.22
N SER A 9 2.51 5.28 -4.21
CA SER A 9 2.22 5.53 -2.80
C SER A 9 3.50 5.89 -2.03
N ARG A 10 3.34 6.59 -0.91
CA ARG A 10 4.43 6.84 0.05
C ARG A 10 3.99 6.42 1.43
N HIS A 11 4.93 5.90 2.20
CA HIS A 11 4.68 5.32 3.51
C HIS A 11 5.57 5.96 4.58
N SER A 12 5.07 6.07 5.80
CA SER A 12 5.89 6.32 6.98
C SER A 12 6.73 5.09 7.35
N LEU A 13 7.65 5.22 8.31
CA LEU A 13 8.52 4.12 8.74
C LEU A 13 7.74 2.94 9.34
N ASP A 14 6.54 3.18 9.89
CA ASP A 14 5.60 2.16 10.37
C ASP A 14 4.64 1.65 9.25
N MET A 15 5.01 1.85 7.98
CA MET A 15 4.31 1.37 6.78
C MET A 15 2.85 1.85 6.67
N LYS A 16 2.53 3.01 7.23
CA LYS A 16 1.24 3.66 7.03
C LYS A 16 1.27 4.53 5.79
N PHE A 17 0.18 4.50 5.02
CA PHE A 17 0.05 5.38 3.86
C PHE A 17 0.08 6.85 4.31
N SER A 18 1.04 7.60 3.76
CA SER A 18 1.16 9.06 3.90
C SER A 18 0.75 9.80 2.63
N TYR A 19 0.65 9.06 1.52
CA TYR A 19 0.18 9.53 0.22
C TYR A 19 -0.18 8.32 -0.64
N CYS A 20 -1.23 8.43 -1.46
CA CYS A 20 -1.53 7.51 -2.54
C CYS A 20 -2.12 8.30 -3.71
N ASP A 21 -1.73 7.95 -4.95
CA ASP A 21 -2.34 8.55 -6.13
C ASP A 21 -3.75 7.99 -6.42
N GLU A 22 -4.55 8.73 -7.18
CA GLU A 22 -5.96 8.41 -7.50
C GLU A 22 -6.14 7.17 -8.40
N ARG A 23 -5.09 6.69 -9.06
CA ARG A 23 -5.16 5.49 -9.92
C ARG A 23 -5.39 4.23 -9.11
N ILE A 24 -5.18 4.27 -7.79
CA ILE A 24 -5.50 3.12 -6.92
C ILE A 24 -6.99 2.77 -6.97
N THR A 25 -7.87 3.74 -7.22
CA THR A 25 -9.31 3.50 -7.40
C THR A 25 -9.55 2.63 -8.63
N GLU A 26 -8.92 2.96 -9.77
CA GLU A 26 -9.07 2.20 -11.01
C GLU A 26 -8.42 0.80 -10.93
N LEU A 27 -7.29 0.68 -10.23
CA LEU A 27 -6.49 -0.55 -10.19
C LEU A 27 -6.93 -1.52 -9.10
N MET A 28 -7.32 -1.00 -7.93
CA MET A 28 -7.57 -1.80 -6.71
C MET A 28 -8.96 -1.54 -6.10
N GLY A 29 -9.69 -0.52 -6.54
CA GLY A 29 -11.05 -0.22 -6.09
C GLY A 29 -11.16 0.49 -4.74
N TYR A 30 -10.04 0.95 -4.16
CA TYR A 30 -10.04 1.77 -2.94
C TYR A 30 -9.94 3.24 -3.29
N GLU A 31 -10.63 4.10 -2.55
CA GLU A 31 -10.34 5.53 -2.63
C GLU A 31 -9.07 5.87 -1.84
N PRO A 32 -8.23 6.82 -2.30
CA PRO A 32 -6.99 7.19 -1.61
C PRO A 32 -7.20 7.54 -0.13
N GLU A 33 -8.28 8.24 0.21
CA GLU A 33 -8.60 8.68 1.57
C GLU A 33 -8.88 7.51 2.52
N GLU A 34 -9.36 6.38 2.00
CA GLU A 34 -9.60 5.18 2.81
C GLU A 34 -8.31 4.54 3.29
N LEU A 35 -7.21 4.78 2.57
CA LEU A 35 -5.90 4.18 2.84
C LEU A 35 -5.04 5.05 3.74
N LEU A 36 -5.18 6.38 3.70
CA LEU A 36 -4.35 7.31 4.46
C LEU A 36 -4.36 6.98 5.96
N GLY A 37 -3.16 6.82 6.53
CA GLY A 37 -2.96 6.50 7.94
C GLY A 37 -3.15 5.03 8.32
N ARG A 38 -3.66 4.18 7.42
CA ARG A 38 -3.75 2.73 7.65
C ARG A 38 -2.46 2.04 7.31
N SER A 39 -2.15 0.96 8.03
CA SER A 39 -0.93 0.19 7.76
C SER A 39 -1.15 -0.72 6.57
N ILE A 40 -0.15 -0.83 5.69
CA ILE A 40 -0.19 -1.77 4.57
C ILE A 40 -0.40 -3.23 5.03
N TYR A 41 0.05 -3.56 6.24
CA TYR A 41 -0.10 -4.89 6.83
C TYR A 41 -1.56 -5.31 7.04
N GLU A 42 -2.50 -4.36 7.11
CA GLU A 42 -3.94 -4.63 7.22
C GLU A 42 -4.53 -5.19 5.92
N TYR A 43 -3.85 -5.01 4.79
CA TYR A 43 -4.35 -5.35 3.45
C TYR A 43 -3.68 -6.58 2.85
N TYR A 44 -2.63 -7.09 3.48
CA TYR A 44 -1.93 -8.27 2.97
C TYR A 44 -2.72 -9.55 3.24
N HIS A 45 -2.61 -10.48 2.30
CA HIS A 45 -3.14 -11.81 2.50
C HIS A 45 -2.37 -12.49 3.64
N ALA A 46 -3.07 -13.22 4.51
CA ALA A 46 -2.49 -13.80 5.72
C ALA A 46 -1.28 -14.73 5.43
N LEU A 47 -1.29 -15.41 4.28
CA LEU A 47 -0.19 -16.28 3.85
C LEU A 47 1.09 -15.52 3.46
N ASP A 48 0.99 -14.22 3.14
CA ASP A 48 2.12 -13.39 2.72
C ASP A 48 2.65 -12.52 3.87
N SER A 49 1.92 -12.45 5.00
CA SER A 49 2.24 -11.60 6.14
C SER A 49 3.62 -11.89 6.75
N ASP A 50 3.98 -13.17 6.88
CA ASP A 50 5.26 -13.60 7.44
C ASP A 50 6.46 -13.19 6.57
N HIS A 51 6.30 -13.21 5.24
CA HIS A 51 7.36 -12.84 4.31
C HIS A 51 7.59 -11.33 4.30
N LEU A 52 6.50 -10.57 4.32
CA LEU A 52 6.53 -9.10 4.24
C LEU A 52 7.01 -8.46 5.54
N THR A 53 6.66 -9.05 6.69
CA THR A 53 7.15 -8.57 8.00
C THR A 53 8.67 -8.75 8.11
N LYS A 54 9.21 -9.90 7.68
CA LYS A 54 10.67 -10.13 7.70
C LYS A 54 11.44 -9.14 6.82
N THR A 55 10.94 -8.89 5.62
CA THR A 55 11.60 -8.00 4.65
C THR A 55 11.63 -6.54 5.09
N HIS A 56 10.76 -6.12 6.02
CA HIS A 56 10.74 -4.76 6.58
C HIS A 56 11.55 -4.61 7.86
N HIS A 57 11.64 -5.67 8.67
CA HIS A 57 12.35 -5.66 9.95
C HIS A 57 13.83 -6.05 9.86
N ASP A 58 14.25 -6.74 8.80
CA ASP A 58 15.65 -7.06 8.49
C ASP A 58 16.35 -5.94 7.70
#